data_AF-A0A961L8D5-F1
#
_entry.id   AF-A0A961L8D5-F1
#
_cell.length_a   1.000
_cell.length_b   1.000
_cell.length_c   1.000
_cell.angle_alpha   90.00
_cell.angle_beta   90.00
_cell.angle_gamma   90.00
#
_symmetry.space_group_name_H-M   'P 1'
#
loop_
_entity.id
_entity.type
_entity.pdbx_description
1 polymer ?
#
loop_
_entity_poly.entity_id
_entity_poly.type
_entity_poly.pdbx_seq_one_letter_code
_entity_poly.pdbx_strand_id
1 'polypeptide(L)'
;YGRGTILCLGPTAESALEQAAIARANGCQAIAVAPGLSHLDGLNGQIEPGWLTGLAGVDLVAFWGDPAEAARLRQALAARDGALIGLATGQDLAGKCRIERHICIDTTAAGGNATLLAAAD
;
A
#
# COMPACT_ATOMS: atom_id res chain seq x y z
N TYR A 1 -1.89 9.63 5.64
CA TYR A 1 -2.89 8.55 5.82
C TYR A 1 -2.35 7.31 5.14
N GLY A 2 -2.54 6.14 5.75
CA GLY A 2 -2.19 4.88 5.11
C GLY A 2 -3.10 4.60 3.92
N ARG A 3 -2.59 3.87 2.93
CA ARG A 3 -3.29 3.53 1.70
C ARG A 3 -4.46 2.58 1.93
N GLY A 4 -4.38 1.72 2.94
CA GLY A 4 -5.37 0.70 3.25
C GLY A 4 -4.70 -0.61 3.61
N THR A 5 -5.11 -1.71 2.99
CA THR A 5 -4.58 -3.06 3.23
C THR A 5 -3.48 -3.40 2.22
N ILE A 6 -2.32 -3.79 2.73
CA ILE A 6 -1.16 -4.20 1.93
C ILE A 6 -0.96 -5.71 2.06
N LEU A 7 -0.88 -6.40 0.93
CA LEU A 7 -0.53 -7.82 0.87
C LEU A 7 0.99 -7.95 0.67
N CYS A 8 1.68 -8.56 1.61
CA CYS A 8 3.14 -8.70 1.67
C CYS A 8 3.54 -10.13 1.32
N LEU A 9 4.14 -10.33 0.14
CA LEU A 9 4.34 -11.66 -0.47
C LEU A 9 5.78 -12.20 -0.34
N GLY A 10 6.64 -11.55 0.44
CA GLY A 10 8.02 -12.03 0.63
C GLY A 10 8.90 -11.82 -0.61
N PRO A 11 9.80 -12.77 -0.92
CA PRO A 11 9.49 -14.19 -1.06
C PRO A 11 9.84 -15.07 0.15
N THR A 12 10.52 -14.51 1.15
CA THR A 12 10.86 -15.20 2.41
C THR A 12 9.98 -14.69 3.56
N ALA A 13 9.87 -15.47 4.63
CA ALA A 13 9.22 -15.02 5.87
C ALA A 13 9.80 -13.68 6.37
N GLU A 14 11.13 -13.54 6.37
CA GLU A 14 11.82 -12.31 6.77
C GLU A 14 11.41 -11.10 5.91
N SER A 15 11.48 -11.22 4.59
CA SER A 15 11.11 -10.12 3.68
C SER A 15 9.61 -9.80 3.74
N ALA A 16 8.74 -10.79 3.94
CA ALA A 16 7.30 -10.56 4.11
C ALA A 16 7.00 -9.81 5.42
N LEU A 17 7.71 -10.16 6.50
CA LEU A 17 7.63 -9.45 7.78
C LEU A 17 8.17 -8.02 7.69
N GLU A 18 9.28 -7.81 6.97
CA GLU A 18 9.84 -6.48 6.73
C GLU A 18 8.87 -5.61 5.91
N GLN A 19 8.31 -6.14 4.82
CA GLN A 19 7.26 -5.47 4.05
C GLN A 19 6.06 -5.09 4.94
N ALA A 20 5.61 -6.00 5.79
CA ALA A 20 4.50 -5.77 6.70
C ALA A 20 4.82 -4.71 7.77
N ALA A 21 6.05 -4.70 8.29
CA ALA A 21 6.53 -3.68 9.22
C ALA A 21 6.54 -2.30 8.56
N ILE A 22 7.05 -2.18 7.34
CA ILE A 22 7.03 -0.92 6.57
C ILE A 22 5.59 -0.46 6.33
N ALA A 23 4.69 -1.36 5.90
CA ALA A 23 3.29 -1.03 5.67
C ALA A 23 2.61 -0.47 6.94
N ARG A 24 2.76 -1.16 8.07
CA ARG A 24 2.20 -0.73 9.37
C ARG A 24 2.80 0.59 9.85
N ALA A 25 4.10 0.78 9.72
CA ALA A 25 4.78 2.04 10.05
C ALA A 25 4.27 3.24 9.22
N ASN A 26 3.67 2.98 8.05
CA ASN A 26 3.08 4.00 7.19
C ASN A 26 1.55 4.10 7.31
N GLY A 27 0.97 3.48 8.35
CA GLY A 27 -0.45 3.60 8.70
C GLY A 27 -1.39 2.65 7.95
N CYS A 28 -0.83 1.62 7.30
CA CYS A 28 -1.61 0.59 6.60
C CYS A 28 -1.89 -0.63 7.48
N GLN A 29 -2.92 -1.39 7.11
CA GLN A 29 -3.05 -2.79 7.53
C GLN A 29 -2.14 -3.65 6.66
N ALA A 30 -1.61 -4.75 7.20
CA ALA A 30 -0.68 -5.60 6.48
C ALA A 30 -0.99 -7.08 6.71
N ILE A 31 -1.09 -7.83 5.60
CA ILE A 31 -1.28 -9.28 5.56
C ILE A 31 -0.01 -9.89 4.96
N ALA A 32 0.72 -10.70 5.72
CA ALA A 32 1.92 -11.38 5.25
C ALA A 32 1.60 -12.81 4.78
N VAL A 33 2.09 -13.17 3.60
CA VAL A 33 2.00 -14.53 3.04
C VAL A 33 3.34 -14.89 2.44
N ALA A 34 4.05 -15.83 3.04
CA ALA A 34 5.33 -16.32 2.55
C ALA A 34 5.65 -17.70 3.17
N PRO A 35 6.49 -18.51 2.50
CA PRO A 35 7.01 -19.75 3.06
C PRO A 35 7.74 -19.51 4.38
N GLY A 36 7.43 -20.34 5.37
CA GLY A 36 8.10 -20.34 6.67
C GLY A 36 7.57 -19.34 7.69
N LEU A 37 6.51 -18.59 7.38
CA LEU A 37 5.82 -17.77 8.38
C LEU A 37 5.16 -18.64 9.45
N SER A 38 5.22 -18.17 10.70
CA SER A 38 4.39 -18.75 11.77
C SER A 38 2.94 -18.30 11.60
N HIS A 39 2.01 -19.05 12.18
CA HIS A 39 0.58 -18.69 12.18
C HIS A 39 0.28 -17.39 12.95
N LEU A 40 1.21 -16.90 13.77
CA LEU A 40 1.10 -15.62 14.47
C LEU A 40 1.55 -14.44 13.58
N ASP A 41 2.45 -14.70 12.65
CA ASP A 41 3.08 -13.69 11.81
C ASP A 41 2.35 -13.48 10.48
N GLY A 42 1.67 -14.52 10.00
CA GLY A 42 0.91 -14.49 8.76
C GLY A 42 0.53 -15.88 8.26
N LEU A 43 0.36 -16.00 6.96
CA LEU A 43 0.01 -17.26 6.31
C LEU A 43 1.26 -17.91 5.73
N ASN A 44 1.54 -19.14 6.17
CA ASN A 44 2.59 -19.95 5.56
C ASN A 44 2.14 -20.44 4.18
N GLY A 45 2.83 -19.99 3.13
CA GLY A 45 2.55 -20.43 1.77
C GLY A 45 3.01 -19.43 0.71
N GLN A 46 2.71 -19.73 -0.54
CA GLN A 46 2.92 -18.85 -1.67
C GLN A 46 1.59 -18.57 -2.37
N ILE A 47 1.41 -17.34 -2.85
CA ILE A 47 0.25 -16.97 -3.66
C ILE A 47 0.56 -17.31 -5.13
N GLU A 48 -0.31 -18.11 -5.73
CA GLU A 48 -0.30 -18.30 -7.18
C GLU A 48 -0.83 -17.00 -7.85
N PRO A 49 -0.16 -16.45 -8.87
CA PRO A 49 -0.55 -15.17 -9.48
C PRO A 49 -2.02 -15.10 -9.90
N GLY A 50 -2.58 -16.16 -10.48
CA GLY A 50 -3.98 -16.23 -10.90
C GLY A 50 -4.98 -15.95 -9.77
N TRP A 51 -4.63 -16.25 -8.51
CA TRP A 51 -5.50 -15.98 -7.36
C TRP A 51 -5.70 -14.48 -7.11
N LEU A 52 -4.74 -13.64 -7.53
CA LEU A 52 -4.85 -12.19 -7.37
C LEU A 52 -5.98 -11.59 -8.22
N THR A 53 -6.36 -12.23 -9.32
CA THR A 53 -7.40 -11.73 -10.25
C THR A 53 -8.76 -11.58 -9.57
N GLY A 54 -9.11 -12.47 -8.64
CA GLY A 54 -10.35 -12.43 -7.87
C GLY A 54 -10.21 -11.82 -6.48
N LEU A 55 -9.01 -11.37 -6.10
CA LEU A 55 -8.73 -10.90 -4.75
C LEU A 55 -9.25 -9.47 -4.53
N ALA A 56 -10.20 -9.34 -3.59
CA ALA A 56 -10.75 -8.06 -3.14
C ALA A 56 -10.17 -7.63 -1.78
N GLY A 57 -10.34 -6.35 -1.43
CA GLY A 57 -9.95 -5.83 -0.11
C GLY A 57 -8.44 -5.59 0.09
N VAL A 58 -7.67 -5.56 -1.00
CA VAL A 58 -6.24 -5.21 -1.01
C VAL A 58 -6.04 -3.96 -1.86
N ASP A 59 -5.25 -3.02 -1.35
CA ASP A 59 -5.01 -1.70 -1.95
C ASP A 59 -3.60 -1.55 -2.54
N LEU A 60 -2.68 -2.46 -2.19
CA LEU A 60 -1.33 -2.57 -2.74
C LEU A 60 -0.78 -3.98 -2.47
N VAL A 61 0.02 -4.51 -3.39
CA VAL A 61 0.81 -5.73 -3.18
C VAL A 61 2.29 -5.37 -3.09
N ALA A 62 3.01 -5.97 -2.14
CA ALA A 62 4.46 -5.89 -2.02
C ALA A 62 5.07 -7.26 -2.31
N PHE A 63 6.08 -7.30 -3.18
CA PHE A 63 6.82 -8.52 -3.51
C PHE A 63 8.25 -8.17 -3.89
N TRP A 64 9.23 -8.66 -3.14
CA TRP A 64 10.65 -8.35 -3.29
C TRP A 64 11.44 -9.59 -3.72
N GLY A 65 10.87 -10.34 -4.65
CA GLY A 65 11.46 -11.57 -5.18
C GLY A 65 11.89 -11.44 -6.63
N ASP A 66 11.83 -12.56 -7.35
CA ASP A 66 12.29 -12.67 -8.72
C ASP A 66 11.51 -11.74 -9.68
N PRO A 67 12.19 -11.02 -10.60
CA PRO A 67 11.53 -10.12 -11.54
C PRO A 67 10.52 -10.80 -12.49
N ALA A 68 10.74 -12.05 -12.89
CA ALA A 68 9.81 -12.77 -13.75
C ALA A 68 8.54 -13.15 -12.98
N GLU A 69 8.67 -13.51 -11.71
CA GLU A 69 7.51 -13.68 -10.82
C GLU A 69 6.77 -12.36 -10.57
N ALA A 70 7.49 -11.28 -10.31
CA ALA A 70 6.90 -9.94 -10.18
C ALA A 70 6.13 -9.53 -11.45
N ALA A 71 6.61 -9.93 -12.63
CA ALA A 71 5.90 -9.69 -13.89
C ALA A 71 4.58 -10.47 -13.96
N ARG A 72 4.56 -11.76 -13.58
CA ARG A 72 3.33 -12.56 -13.51
C ARG A 72 2.32 -11.98 -12.51
N LEU A 73 2.77 -11.58 -11.32
CA LEU A 73 1.93 -10.95 -10.31
C LEU A 73 1.33 -9.63 -10.84
N ARG A 74 2.13 -8.81 -11.52
CA ARG A 74 1.67 -7.55 -12.13
C ARG A 74 0.62 -7.78 -13.22
N GLN A 75 0.79 -8.80 -14.06
CA GLN A 75 -0.20 -9.18 -15.08
C GLN A 75 -1.52 -9.61 -14.44
N ALA A 76 -1.47 -10.44 -13.40
CA ALA A 76 -2.66 -10.86 -12.68
C ALA A 76 -3.38 -9.69 -11.99
N LEU A 77 -2.63 -8.76 -11.39
CA LEU A 77 -3.18 -7.54 -10.80
C LEU A 77 -3.85 -6.63 -11.84
N ALA A 78 -3.29 -6.55 -13.05
CA ALA A 78 -3.86 -5.77 -14.15
C ALA A 78 -5.14 -6.40 -14.74
N ALA A 79 -5.33 -7.71 -14.57
CA ALA A 79 -6.53 -8.43 -15.00
C ALA A 79 -7.67 -8.39 -13.97
N ARG A 80 -7.47 -7.73 -12.81
CA ARG A 80 -8.52 -7.56 -11.81
C ARG A 80 -9.58 -6.58 -12.28
N ASP A 81 -10.82 -6.86 -11.90
CA ASP A 81 -11.89 -5.86 -11.98
C ASP A 81 -11.74 -4.80 -10.88
N GLY A 82 -12.17 -3.57 -11.19
CA GLY A 82 -12.18 -2.45 -10.24
C GLY A 82 -10.90 -1.63 -10.23
N ALA A 83 -10.47 -1.20 -9.04
CA ALA A 83 -9.35 -0.27 -8.90
C ALA A 83 -8.02 -0.93 -9.31
N LEU A 84 -7.23 -0.20 -10.10
CA LEU A 84 -5.86 -0.58 -10.43
C LEU A 84 -4.98 -0.44 -9.18
N ILE A 85 -4.60 -1.57 -8.58
CA ILE A 85 -3.71 -1.59 -7.43
C ILE A 85 -2.28 -1.90 -7.87
N GLY A 86 -1.32 -1.27 -7.19
CA GLY A 86 0.09 -1.37 -7.56
C GLY A 86 0.77 -2.65 -7.05
N LEU A 87 1.91 -2.95 -7.68
CA LEU A 87 2.93 -3.84 -7.15
C LEU A 87 4.15 -3.00 -6.73
N ALA A 88 4.54 -3.09 -5.45
CA ALA A 88 5.76 -2.52 -4.91
C ALA A 88 6.86 -3.59 -4.90
N THR A 89 7.97 -3.32 -5.57
CA THR A 89 9.04 -4.31 -5.80
C THR A 89 10.36 -3.96 -5.14
N GLY A 90 10.38 -3.00 -4.22
CA GLY A 90 11.58 -2.69 -3.45
C GLY A 90 11.38 -1.49 -2.53
N GLN A 91 12.37 -0.59 -2.53
CA GLN A 91 12.49 0.54 -1.60
C GLN A 91 11.37 1.59 -1.71
N ASP A 92 10.52 1.51 -2.74
CA ASP A 92 9.39 2.42 -2.96
C ASP A 92 8.15 2.09 -2.10
N LEU A 93 8.16 0.97 -1.36
CA LEU A 93 7.03 0.52 -0.57
C LEU A 93 6.53 1.58 0.42
N ALA A 94 7.43 2.24 1.16
CA ALA A 94 7.03 3.23 2.17
C ALA A 94 6.26 4.41 1.56
N GLY A 95 6.73 4.93 0.42
CA GLY A 95 6.03 5.99 -0.32
C GLY A 95 4.69 5.52 -0.87
N LYS A 96 4.66 4.30 -1.43
CA LYS A 96 3.43 3.69 -1.95
C LYS A 96 2.42 3.36 -0.85
N CYS A 97 2.81 3.17 0.40
CA CYS A 97 1.89 2.94 1.52
C CYS A 97 1.12 4.20 1.95
N ARG A 98 1.44 5.39 1.43
CA ARG A 98 0.75 6.63 1.80
C ARG A 98 -0.20 7.10 0.71
N ILE A 99 -1.27 7.76 1.13
CA ILE A 99 -2.15 8.55 0.27
C ILE A 99 -1.91 10.03 0.54
N GLU A 100 -1.75 10.78 -0.55
CA GLU A 100 -1.70 12.23 -0.57
C GLU A 100 -3.12 12.80 -0.58
N ARG A 101 -3.36 13.83 0.23
CA ARG A 101 -4.62 14.59 0.23
C ARG A 101 -4.29 16.06 0.15
N HIS A 102 -4.79 16.73 -0.88
CA HIS A 102 -4.73 18.18 -0.99
C HIS A 102 -6.06 18.78 -0.52
N ILE A 103 -5.99 19.73 0.40
CA ILE A 103 -7.16 20.46 0.89
C ILE A 103 -6.89 21.94 0.62
N CYS A 104 -7.73 22.56 -0.20
CA CYS A 104 -7.73 24.00 -0.43
C CYS A 104 -8.90 24.60 0.33
N ILE A 105 -8.62 25.51 1.25
CA ILE A 105 -9.63 26.22 2.04
C ILE A 105 -9.63 27.67 1.57
N ASP A 106 -10.77 28.12 1.07
CA ASP A 106 -10.99 29.53 0.78
C ASP A 106 -11.20 30.30 2.09
N THR A 107 -10.15 30.96 2.57
CA THR A 107 -10.18 31.75 3.81
C THR A 107 -10.79 33.14 3.62
N THR A 108 -11.15 33.54 2.39
CA THR A 108 -11.80 34.84 2.10
C THR A 108 -13.30 34.69 1.81
N ALA A 109 -13.83 33.47 1.81
CA ALA A 109 -15.24 33.16 1.57
C ALA A 109 -16.23 33.91 2.50
N ALA A 110 -15.80 34.37 3.68
CA ALA A 110 -16.61 35.16 4.61
C ALA A 110 -16.58 36.68 4.36
N GLY A 111 -15.91 37.15 3.30
CA GLY A 111 -15.95 38.57 2.88
C GLY A 111 -14.79 39.45 3.37
N GLY A 112 -13.76 38.89 4.00
CA GLY A 112 -12.56 39.64 4.39
C GLY A 112 -11.47 38.72 4.94
N ASN A 113 -10.22 38.92 4.52
CA ASN A 113 -9.08 38.18 5.06
C ASN A 113 -8.78 38.73 6.46
N ALA A 114 -9.19 37.99 7.50
CA ALA A 114 -8.99 38.38 8.89
C ALA A 114 -7.51 38.68 9.23
N THR A 115 -6.57 37.99 8.57
CA THR A 115 -5.12 38.25 8.72
C THR A 115 -4.72 39.60 8.14
N LEU A 116 -5.39 40.09 7.09
CA LEU A 116 -5.16 41.43 6.54
C LEU A 116 -5.80 42.53 7.39
N LEU A 117 -6.92 42.27 8.06
CA LEU A 117 -7.52 43.24 8.99
C LEU A 117 -6.66 43.43 10.26
N ALA A 118 -6.10 42.36 10.83
CA ALA A 118 -5.29 42.43 12.04
C ALA A 118 -3.90 43.08 11.85
N ALA A 119 -3.45 43.28 10.60
CA ALA A 119 -2.19 43.95 10.28
C ALA A 119 -2.36 45.45 9.98
N ALA A 120 -3.61 45.95 9.98
CA ALA A 120 -3.94 47.35 9.76
C ALA A 120 -4.20 48.14 11.06
N ASP A 121 -4.12 47.47 12.22
CA ASP A 121 -4.18 48.05 13.57
C ASP A 121 -2.78 48.30 14.15
#